data_AF-A0A0S4IS77-F1
#
_entry.id   AF-A0A0S4IS77-F1
#
_cell.length_a   1.000
_cell.length_b   1.000
_cell.length_c   1.000
_cell.angle_alpha   90.00
_cell.angle_beta   90.00
_cell.angle_gamma   90.00
#
_symmetry.space_group_name_H-M   'P 1'
#
loop_
_entity.id
_entity.type
_entity.pdbx_description
1 polymer ?
#
loop_
_entity_poly.entity_id
_entity_poly.type
_entity_poly.pdbx_seq_one_letter_code
_entity_poly.pdbx_strand_id
1 'polypeptide(L)'
;MTTANQPKRQVHPQNPSNASHARVPIVATAPPADDLQTPPAHTEPTAAWRASMDEGNVQYAAAKDAPSSTARTSAVKQALTKYNAALQLTKISKELASTNKNMSLACGLVVVDDDADPENRYYFLSEALTSAAMALAYATQGKMSAQWISEVLDKLNDLVDKSLVELAASSAVAPGGVVQLLTKLVHNSATQPHVRIVFAKALLDRANKKGAHAISEGEYNRAAEVTDERAELRSSVLEWVCDPLCEGLKPSVDEVNSALLNTMCLASVKKLLQRGKALREESVADVGIDMEKVFEAMDTLRLGVVECQHRKLHIDIEAELLSEIGYIWSNILKVDEPAYRAYHASVQCALACPRMFTGNWFKRANDAVEKHQQAEAAEEQRKNIDVHEAIRKSLASELATLAAKNTSIEDILTHVTTTYPGRVAFDKYNPTRHGLGKDAHYLKLLKKVVGNFHANNTTTQTPKVQMLYGEITRVLTNYINAEKQCD
;
A
#
# COMPACT_ATOMS: atom_id res chain seq x y z
N MET A 1 42.14 50.98 -12.59
CA MET A 1 42.71 50.21 -13.72
C MET A 1 42.17 48.79 -13.64
N THR A 2 41.76 48.25 -14.78
CA THR A 2 41.31 46.87 -15.06
C THR A 2 40.06 46.35 -14.33
N THR A 3 38.94 46.68 -14.97
CA THR A 3 37.66 45.96 -15.03
C THR A 3 37.81 44.49 -15.45
N ALA A 4 37.04 43.59 -14.83
CA ALA A 4 36.72 42.28 -15.39
C ALA A 4 35.21 42.02 -15.27
N ASN A 5 34.62 41.73 -16.43
CA ASN A 5 33.20 41.60 -16.74
C ASN A 5 32.54 40.38 -16.08
N GLN A 6 31.36 40.57 -15.51
CA GLN A 6 30.35 39.52 -15.33
C GLN A 6 29.34 39.58 -16.49
N PRO A 7 29.02 38.47 -17.17
CA PRO A 7 27.94 38.46 -18.15
C PRO A 7 26.58 38.33 -17.46
N LYS A 8 25.70 39.30 -17.74
CA LYS A 8 24.27 39.31 -17.42
C LYS A 8 23.58 38.08 -18.04
N ARG A 9 22.99 37.21 -17.20
CA ARG A 9 21.96 36.25 -17.65
C ARG A 9 20.67 37.01 -17.95
N GLN A 10 20.29 37.05 -19.22
CA GLN A 10 18.97 37.48 -19.65
C GLN A 10 17.93 36.47 -19.18
N VAL A 11 16.94 36.97 -18.45
CA VAL A 11 15.68 36.30 -18.15
C VAL A 11 14.81 36.42 -19.40
N HIS A 12 14.47 35.31 -20.04
CA HIS A 12 13.40 35.27 -21.05
C HIS A 12 12.07 34.97 -20.35
N PRO A 13 11.06 35.86 -20.48
CA PRO A 13 9.71 35.58 -20.03
C PRO A 13 9.01 34.70 -21.07
N GLN A 14 8.59 33.49 -20.66
CA GLN A 14 7.59 32.73 -21.41
C GLN A 14 6.21 33.25 -21.00
N ASN A 15 5.57 33.98 -21.90
CA ASN A 15 4.15 34.27 -21.82
C ASN A 15 3.38 33.29 -22.74
N PRO A 16 2.14 32.91 -22.36
CA PRO A 16 1.37 31.87 -23.03
C PRO A 16 0.61 32.45 -24.21
N SER A 17 0.78 31.88 -25.40
CA SER A 17 -0.07 32.22 -26.55
C SER A 17 -1.23 31.22 -26.66
N ASN A 18 -2.40 31.68 -26.24
CA ASN A 18 -3.68 31.28 -26.80
C ASN A 18 -3.73 31.64 -28.30
N ALA A 19 -4.10 30.67 -29.13
CA ALA A 19 -4.75 30.86 -30.43
C ALA A 19 -5.62 29.60 -30.64
N SER A 20 -6.94 29.59 -30.42
CA SER A 20 -7.98 30.35 -31.12
C SER A 20 -7.80 30.35 -32.64
N HIS A 21 -8.05 29.20 -33.27
CA HIS A 21 -8.47 29.15 -34.66
C HIS A 21 -9.89 28.57 -34.77
N ALA A 22 -10.80 29.51 -34.97
CA ALA A 22 -12.01 29.48 -35.77
C ALA A 22 -12.56 28.10 -36.19
N ARG A 23 -13.71 27.75 -35.61
CA ARG A 23 -14.70 26.86 -36.23
C ARG A 23 -15.14 27.48 -37.56
N VAL A 24 -14.80 26.83 -38.66
CA VAL A 24 -15.49 27.01 -39.95
C VAL A 24 -16.68 26.05 -39.97
N PRO A 25 -17.90 26.51 -40.28
CA PRO A 25 -19.05 25.63 -40.40
C PRO A 25 -18.95 24.84 -41.70
N ILE A 26 -18.67 23.55 -41.62
CA ILE A 26 -18.83 22.65 -42.77
C ILE A 26 -20.34 22.46 -42.96
N VAL A 27 -20.86 23.12 -43.99
CA VAL A 27 -22.19 22.90 -44.54
C VAL A 27 -22.27 21.43 -44.95
N ALA A 28 -23.13 20.68 -44.27
CA ALA A 28 -23.48 19.31 -44.62
C ALA A 28 -24.33 19.34 -45.91
N THR A 29 -23.68 19.23 -47.06
CA THR A 29 -24.35 18.74 -48.27
C THR A 29 -24.45 17.23 -48.17
N ALA A 30 -25.68 16.74 -48.01
CA ALA A 30 -26.01 15.32 -48.08
C ALA A 30 -25.47 14.72 -49.38
N PRO A 31 -24.79 13.55 -49.34
CA PRO A 31 -24.55 12.78 -50.54
C PRO A 31 -25.89 12.23 -51.06
N PRO A 32 -26.02 12.05 -52.39
CA PRO A 32 -27.24 11.54 -52.99
C PRO A 32 -27.55 10.14 -52.45
N ALA A 33 -28.84 9.87 -52.25
CA ALA A 33 -29.36 8.55 -51.96
C ALA A 33 -29.20 7.67 -53.20
N ASP A 34 -28.00 7.09 -53.36
CA ASP A 34 -27.75 6.01 -54.31
C ASP A 34 -27.68 4.68 -53.56
N ASP A 35 -28.63 3.82 -53.93
CA ASP A 35 -28.73 2.39 -53.73
C ASP A 35 -28.55 1.85 -52.31
N LEU A 36 -29.71 1.59 -51.68
CA LEU A 36 -29.93 0.44 -50.80
C LEU A 36 -29.51 -0.85 -51.52
N GLN A 37 -28.21 -1.13 -51.57
CA GLN A 37 -27.71 -2.47 -51.79
C GLN A 37 -28.08 -3.29 -50.56
N THR A 38 -29.09 -4.15 -50.75
CA THR A 38 -29.37 -5.34 -49.94
C THR A 38 -28.08 -5.94 -49.39
N PRO A 39 -28.05 -6.34 -48.10
CA PRO A 39 -26.88 -7.01 -47.54
C PRO A 39 -26.57 -8.24 -48.41
N PRO A 40 -25.30 -8.52 -48.75
CA PRO A 40 -24.98 -9.67 -49.57
C PRO A 40 -25.52 -10.91 -48.85
N ALA A 41 -26.36 -11.64 -49.58
CA ALA A 41 -26.91 -12.92 -49.17
C ALA A 41 -25.79 -13.77 -48.55
N HIS A 42 -26.11 -14.52 -47.49
CA HIS A 42 -25.23 -15.52 -46.92
C HIS A 42 -24.63 -16.38 -48.04
N THR A 43 -23.41 -16.07 -48.47
CA THR A 43 -22.70 -16.85 -49.47
C THR A 43 -22.38 -18.17 -48.80
N GLU A 44 -23.05 -19.23 -49.23
CA GLU A 44 -22.70 -20.57 -48.83
C GLU A 44 -21.22 -20.80 -49.11
N PRO A 45 -20.47 -21.37 -48.14
CA PRO A 45 -19.08 -21.63 -48.38
C PRO A 45 -18.83 -22.44 -49.65
N THR A 46 -17.78 -22.09 -50.40
CA THR A 46 -17.49 -22.80 -51.65
C THR A 46 -17.23 -24.29 -51.33
N ALA A 47 -17.87 -25.19 -52.06
CA ALA A 47 -17.78 -26.63 -51.77
C ALA A 47 -16.33 -27.13 -51.72
N ALA A 48 -15.45 -26.55 -52.56
CA ALA A 48 -14.02 -26.83 -52.58
C ALA A 48 -13.27 -26.36 -51.32
N TRP A 49 -13.64 -25.20 -50.76
CA TRP A 49 -13.09 -24.73 -49.48
C TRP A 49 -13.50 -25.66 -48.34
N ARG A 50 -14.79 -26.02 -48.26
CA ARG A 50 -15.29 -26.95 -47.22
C ARG A 50 -14.55 -28.29 -47.27
N ALA A 51 -14.42 -28.89 -48.46
CA ALA A 51 -13.71 -30.15 -48.62
C ALA A 51 -12.26 -30.08 -48.10
N SER A 52 -11.53 -29.00 -48.43
CA SER A 52 -10.16 -28.80 -47.93
C SER A 52 -10.10 -28.59 -46.41
N MET A 53 -11.08 -27.88 -45.85
CA MET A 53 -11.21 -27.69 -44.40
C MET A 53 -11.51 -29.00 -43.68
N ASP A 54 -12.41 -29.82 -44.21
CA ASP A 54 -12.77 -31.13 -43.64
C ASP A 54 -11.58 -32.09 -43.66
N GLU A 55 -10.83 -32.14 -44.77
CA GLU A 55 -9.57 -32.89 -44.84
C GLU A 55 -8.54 -32.40 -43.81
N GLY A 56 -8.42 -31.08 -43.63
CA GLY A 56 -7.56 -30.50 -42.60
C GLY A 56 -8.00 -30.85 -41.19
N ASN A 57 -9.31 -30.84 -40.92
CA ASN A 57 -9.89 -31.20 -39.63
C ASN A 57 -9.66 -32.68 -39.29
N VAL A 58 -9.70 -33.57 -40.28
CA VAL A 58 -9.35 -34.99 -40.11
C VAL A 58 -7.89 -35.14 -39.67
N GLN A 59 -6.96 -34.42 -40.31
CA GLN A 59 -5.55 -34.44 -39.92
C GLN A 59 -5.31 -33.80 -38.55
N TYR A 60 -6.05 -32.75 -38.22
CA TYR A 60 -6.01 -32.14 -36.89
C TYR A 60 -6.48 -33.10 -35.79
N ALA A 61 -7.57 -33.85 -36.02
CA ALA A 61 -8.04 -34.87 -35.10
C ALA A 61 -6.98 -35.98 -34.93
N ALA A 62 -6.38 -36.45 -36.03
CA ALA A 62 -5.30 -37.42 -35.99
C ALA A 62 -4.07 -36.90 -35.21
N ALA A 63 -3.74 -35.61 -35.34
CA ALA A 63 -2.67 -34.99 -34.56
C ALA A 63 -2.97 -34.96 -33.06
N LYS A 64 -4.21 -34.66 -32.68
CA LYS A 64 -4.65 -34.63 -31.29
C LYS A 64 -4.51 -35.99 -30.62
N ASP A 65 -4.83 -37.06 -31.35
CA ASP A 65 -4.80 -38.44 -30.86
C ASP A 65 -3.45 -39.14 -31.12
N ALA A 66 -2.45 -38.40 -31.63
CA ALA A 66 -1.16 -38.98 -31.99
C ALA A 66 -0.38 -39.45 -30.74
N PRO A 67 0.17 -40.68 -30.76
CA PRO A 67 0.83 -41.29 -29.60
C PRO A 67 2.25 -40.80 -29.36
N SER A 68 2.85 -40.08 -30.32
CA SER A 68 4.21 -39.54 -30.20
C SER A 68 4.32 -38.14 -30.79
N SER A 69 5.28 -37.35 -30.30
CA SER A 69 5.50 -35.99 -30.79
C SER A 69 5.83 -35.93 -32.28
N THR A 70 6.62 -36.88 -32.80
CA THR A 70 6.94 -36.95 -34.23
C THR A 70 5.69 -37.20 -35.08
N ALA A 71 4.81 -38.12 -34.64
CA ALA A 71 3.56 -38.39 -35.32
C ALA A 71 2.62 -37.18 -35.29
N ARG A 72 2.52 -36.53 -34.12
CA ARG A 72 1.75 -35.28 -33.93
C ARG A 72 2.24 -34.17 -34.85
N THR A 73 3.54 -33.91 -34.86
CA THR A 73 4.16 -32.89 -35.71
C THR A 73 3.92 -33.16 -37.19
N SER A 74 4.04 -34.43 -37.63
CA SER A 74 3.75 -34.82 -39.01
C SER A 74 2.29 -34.58 -39.38
N ALA A 75 1.34 -34.99 -38.53
CA ALA A 75 -0.09 -34.79 -38.74
C ALA A 75 -0.47 -33.29 -38.74
N VAL A 76 0.15 -32.47 -37.87
CA VAL A 76 -0.03 -31.01 -37.89
C VAL A 76 0.48 -30.42 -39.22
N LYS A 77 1.65 -30.81 -39.71
CA LYS A 77 2.15 -30.35 -41.02
C LYS A 77 1.17 -30.69 -42.15
N GLN A 78 0.61 -31.90 -42.14
CA GLN A 78 -0.41 -32.31 -43.10
C GLN A 78 -1.69 -31.48 -42.98
N ALA A 79 -2.18 -31.24 -41.76
CA ALA A 79 -3.33 -30.36 -41.52
C ALA A 79 -3.08 -28.94 -42.06
N LEU A 80 -1.91 -28.37 -41.80
CA LEU A 80 -1.51 -27.05 -42.31
C LEU A 80 -1.43 -27.01 -43.83
N THR A 81 -0.96 -28.07 -44.50
CA THR A 81 -1.00 -28.14 -45.98
C THR A 81 -2.43 -28.03 -46.49
N LYS A 82 -3.39 -28.71 -45.85
CA LYS A 82 -4.82 -28.67 -46.24
C LYS A 82 -5.46 -27.32 -45.95
N TYR A 83 -5.18 -26.72 -44.80
CA TYR A 83 -5.67 -25.38 -44.49
C TYR A 83 -5.07 -24.29 -45.39
N ASN A 84 -3.79 -24.39 -45.75
CA ASN A 84 -3.18 -23.48 -46.72
C ASN A 84 -3.82 -23.61 -48.11
N ALA A 85 -4.16 -24.83 -48.54
CA ALA A 85 -4.94 -25.03 -49.76
C ALA A 85 -6.33 -24.37 -49.66
N ALA A 86 -7.02 -24.53 -48.52
CA ALA A 86 -8.29 -23.87 -48.26
C ALA A 86 -8.18 -22.32 -48.33
N LEU A 87 -7.12 -21.73 -47.77
CA LEU A 87 -6.89 -20.27 -47.84
C LEU A 87 -6.83 -19.75 -49.28
N GLN A 88 -6.24 -20.51 -50.21
CA GLN A 88 -6.15 -20.09 -51.62
C GLN A 88 -7.49 -20.18 -52.36
N LEU A 89 -8.46 -20.92 -51.83
CA LEU A 89 -9.75 -21.18 -52.46
C LEU A 89 -10.85 -20.17 -52.07
N THR A 90 -10.56 -19.25 -51.14
CA THR A 90 -11.55 -18.30 -50.65
C THR A 90 -11.02 -16.88 -50.53
N LYS A 91 -11.92 -15.92 -50.70
CA LYS A 91 -11.71 -14.49 -50.37
C LYS A 91 -12.73 -14.00 -49.33
N ILE A 92 -13.58 -14.90 -48.83
CA ILE A 92 -14.65 -14.56 -47.89
C ILE A 92 -14.03 -14.42 -46.50
N SER A 93 -14.13 -13.25 -45.88
CA SER A 93 -13.49 -12.96 -44.59
C SER A 93 -13.87 -13.95 -43.48
N LYS A 94 -15.12 -14.44 -43.44
CA LYS A 94 -15.53 -15.45 -42.45
C LYS A 94 -14.82 -16.80 -42.61
N GLU A 95 -14.56 -17.20 -43.86
CA GLU A 95 -13.87 -18.45 -44.18
C GLU A 95 -12.37 -18.31 -43.93
N LEU A 96 -11.78 -17.17 -44.31
CA LEU A 96 -10.40 -16.82 -43.98
C LEU A 96 -10.16 -16.81 -42.47
N ALA A 97 -11.08 -16.23 -41.69
CA ALA A 97 -11.03 -16.22 -40.24
C ALA A 97 -11.06 -17.64 -39.65
N SER A 98 -11.98 -18.48 -40.13
CA SER A 98 -12.13 -19.86 -39.66
C SER A 98 -10.93 -20.74 -40.02
N THR A 99 -10.38 -20.56 -41.22
CA THR A 99 -9.21 -21.30 -41.70
C THR A 99 -7.99 -20.96 -40.85
N ASN A 100 -7.72 -19.66 -40.64
CA ASN A 100 -6.61 -19.19 -39.80
C ASN A 100 -6.78 -19.59 -38.33
N LYS A 101 -8.02 -19.62 -37.80
CA LYS A 101 -8.28 -20.16 -36.46
C LYS A 101 -7.82 -21.62 -36.37
N ASN A 102 -8.21 -22.45 -37.33
CA ASN A 102 -7.86 -23.88 -37.31
C ASN A 102 -6.36 -24.12 -37.50
N MET A 103 -5.68 -23.31 -38.32
CA MET A 103 -4.22 -23.33 -38.41
C MET A 103 -3.56 -23.00 -37.07
N SER A 104 -4.03 -21.95 -36.39
CA SER A 104 -3.52 -21.59 -35.06
C SER A 104 -3.68 -22.71 -34.05
N LEU A 105 -4.87 -23.32 -33.98
CA LEU A 105 -5.16 -24.43 -33.09
C LEU A 105 -4.32 -25.68 -33.41
N ALA A 106 -4.10 -25.97 -34.70
CA ALA A 106 -3.27 -27.09 -35.13
C ALA A 106 -1.82 -26.91 -34.72
N CYS A 107 -1.23 -25.74 -34.99
CA CYS A 107 0.11 -25.41 -34.53
C CYS A 107 0.23 -25.50 -33.00
N GLY A 108 -0.79 -25.03 -32.28
CA GLY A 108 -0.86 -25.08 -30.83
C GLY A 108 -0.68 -26.49 -30.24
N LEU A 109 -1.07 -27.55 -30.95
CA LEU A 109 -0.87 -28.93 -30.49
C LEU A 109 0.61 -29.33 -30.38
N VAL A 110 1.50 -28.75 -31.20
CA VAL A 110 2.96 -29.01 -31.11
C VAL A 110 3.59 -28.09 -30.07
N VAL A 111 3.05 -26.89 -29.87
CA VAL A 111 3.61 -25.91 -28.91
C VAL A 111 3.53 -26.42 -27.47
N VAL A 112 2.40 -27.01 -27.11
CA VAL A 112 2.08 -27.54 -25.76
C VAL A 112 2.48 -29.01 -25.58
N ASP A 113 3.25 -29.54 -26.52
CA ASP A 113 3.77 -30.90 -26.47
C ASP A 113 5.15 -30.89 -25.80
N ASP A 114 5.22 -31.42 -24.57
CA ASP A 114 6.45 -31.45 -23.78
C ASP A 114 7.57 -32.27 -24.44
N ASP A 115 7.20 -33.27 -25.25
CA ASP A 115 8.13 -34.14 -25.96
C ASP A 115 8.59 -33.55 -27.32
N ALA A 116 8.02 -32.41 -27.72
CA ALA A 116 8.39 -31.79 -29.00
C ALA A 116 9.75 -31.13 -28.93
N ASP A 117 10.52 -31.32 -30.00
CA ASP A 117 11.81 -30.66 -30.18
C ASP A 117 11.65 -29.13 -30.06
N PRO A 118 12.52 -28.44 -29.32
CA PRO A 118 12.31 -27.03 -29.04
C PRO A 118 12.35 -26.09 -30.25
N GLU A 119 13.10 -26.43 -31.32
CA GLU A 119 13.08 -25.63 -32.56
C GLU A 119 11.72 -25.75 -33.24
N ASN A 120 11.15 -26.96 -33.28
CA ASN A 120 9.78 -27.17 -33.77
C ASN A 120 8.78 -26.40 -32.91
N ARG A 121 8.87 -26.46 -31.57
CA ARG A 121 7.97 -25.73 -30.67
C ARG A 121 8.01 -24.22 -30.95
N TYR A 122 9.20 -23.65 -31.11
CA TYR A 122 9.36 -22.22 -31.44
C TYR A 122 8.78 -21.86 -32.81
N TYR A 123 9.07 -22.67 -33.84
CA TYR A 123 8.51 -22.48 -35.19
C TYR A 123 6.98 -22.50 -35.16
N PHE A 124 6.38 -23.56 -34.59
CA PHE A 124 4.93 -23.70 -34.52
C PHE A 124 4.28 -22.65 -33.63
N LEU A 125 4.96 -22.15 -32.61
CA LEU A 125 4.46 -21.00 -31.84
C LEU A 125 4.36 -19.76 -32.72
N SER A 126 5.41 -19.42 -33.48
CA SER A 126 5.37 -18.29 -34.40
C SER A 126 4.22 -18.40 -35.41
N GLU A 127 4.03 -19.59 -35.99
CA GLU A 127 2.93 -19.86 -36.92
C GLU A 127 1.56 -19.77 -36.23
N ALA A 128 1.43 -20.30 -35.01
CA ALA A 128 0.19 -20.27 -34.25
C ALA A 128 -0.25 -18.84 -33.93
N LEU A 129 0.68 -18.00 -33.47
CA LEU A 129 0.44 -16.61 -33.12
C LEU A 129 0.12 -15.77 -34.35
N THR A 130 0.84 -15.98 -35.45
CA THR A 130 0.57 -15.30 -36.73
C THR A 130 -0.82 -15.67 -37.27
N SER A 131 -1.15 -16.96 -37.26
CA SER A 131 -2.46 -17.45 -37.70
C SER A 131 -3.59 -16.92 -36.80
N ALA A 132 -3.40 -16.85 -35.48
CA ALA A 132 -4.40 -16.26 -34.58
C ALA A 132 -4.65 -14.77 -34.87
N ALA A 133 -3.59 -14.00 -35.09
CA ALA A 133 -3.69 -12.59 -35.44
C ALA A 133 -4.46 -12.37 -36.76
N MET A 134 -4.18 -13.20 -37.77
CA MET A 134 -4.91 -13.17 -39.04
C MET A 134 -6.37 -13.62 -38.88
N ALA A 135 -6.63 -14.66 -38.07
CA ALA A 135 -7.96 -15.15 -37.80
C ALA A 135 -8.86 -14.04 -37.26
N LEU A 136 -8.34 -13.27 -36.29
CA LEU A 136 -9.09 -12.20 -35.66
C LEU A 136 -9.21 -10.95 -36.55
N ALA A 137 -8.18 -10.62 -37.34
CA ALA A 137 -8.26 -9.56 -38.34
C ALA A 137 -9.40 -9.81 -39.34
N TYR A 138 -9.47 -11.03 -39.87
CA TYR A 138 -10.54 -11.44 -40.77
C TYR A 138 -11.89 -11.60 -40.06
N ALA A 139 -11.91 -11.95 -38.76
CA ALA A 139 -13.13 -12.04 -37.98
C ALA A 139 -13.82 -10.68 -37.84
N THR A 140 -13.04 -9.62 -37.59
CA THR A 140 -13.52 -8.23 -37.56
C THR A 140 -14.09 -7.82 -38.93
N GLN A 141 -13.35 -8.06 -40.01
CA GLN A 141 -13.82 -7.76 -41.37
C GLN A 141 -15.08 -8.56 -41.75
N GLY A 142 -15.11 -9.84 -41.37
CA GLY A 142 -16.22 -10.76 -41.62
C GLY A 142 -17.41 -10.60 -40.68
N LYS A 143 -17.36 -9.66 -39.72
CA LYS A 143 -18.40 -9.46 -38.70
C LYS A 143 -18.78 -10.78 -37.99
N MET A 144 -17.77 -11.55 -37.56
CA MET A 144 -17.97 -12.70 -36.69
C MET A 144 -18.60 -12.25 -35.36
N SER A 145 -19.31 -13.15 -34.68
CA SER A 145 -19.93 -12.83 -33.39
C SER A 145 -18.87 -12.54 -32.32
N ALA A 146 -19.23 -11.71 -31.33
CA ALA A 146 -18.38 -11.44 -30.17
C ALA A 146 -18.00 -12.73 -29.42
N GLN A 147 -18.93 -13.70 -29.34
CA GLN A 147 -18.65 -15.01 -28.74
C GLN A 147 -17.53 -15.75 -29.48
N TRP A 148 -17.57 -15.80 -30.82
CA TRP A 148 -16.52 -16.45 -31.61
C TRP A 148 -15.15 -15.79 -31.39
N ILE A 149 -15.13 -14.45 -31.36
CA ILE A 149 -13.90 -13.68 -31.11
C ILE A 149 -13.35 -13.99 -29.71
N SER A 150 -14.22 -14.01 -28.69
CA SER A 150 -13.84 -14.38 -27.31
C SER A 150 -13.22 -15.77 -27.23
N GLU A 151 -13.85 -16.77 -27.87
CA GLU A 151 -13.33 -18.15 -27.87
C GLU A 151 -11.93 -18.24 -28.48
N VAL A 152 -11.64 -17.47 -29.54
CA VAL A 152 -10.30 -17.43 -30.15
C VAL A 152 -9.30 -16.73 -29.23
N LEU A 153 -9.69 -15.63 -28.59
CA LEU A 153 -8.85 -14.92 -27.63
C LEU A 153 -8.52 -15.79 -26.40
N ASP A 154 -9.49 -16.57 -25.89
CA ASP A 154 -9.27 -17.48 -24.77
C ASP A 154 -8.25 -18.57 -25.12
N LYS A 155 -8.36 -19.15 -26.33
CA LYS A 155 -7.40 -20.15 -26.83
C LYS A 155 -6.02 -19.55 -27.06
N LEU A 156 -5.95 -18.32 -27.56
CA LEU A 156 -4.70 -17.61 -27.73
C LEU A 156 -4.04 -17.31 -26.38
N ASN A 157 -4.82 -16.86 -25.39
CA ASN A 157 -4.31 -16.59 -24.05
C ASN A 157 -3.78 -17.87 -23.40
N ASP A 158 -4.52 -18.99 -23.48
CA ASP A 158 -4.07 -20.30 -22.98
C ASP A 158 -2.77 -20.77 -23.65
N LEU A 159 -2.65 -20.60 -24.98
CA LEU A 159 -1.45 -20.94 -25.72
C LEU A 159 -0.23 -20.12 -25.27
N VAL A 160 -0.41 -18.80 -25.14
CA VAL A 160 0.66 -17.88 -24.71
C VAL A 160 1.09 -18.19 -23.28
N ASP A 161 0.13 -18.39 -22.37
CA ASP A 161 0.41 -18.69 -20.97
C ASP A 161 1.20 -19.99 -20.82
N LYS A 162 0.80 -21.08 -21.51
CA LYS A 162 1.54 -22.36 -21.51
C LYS A 162 2.95 -22.23 -22.09
N SER A 163 3.08 -21.51 -23.20
CA SER A 163 4.37 -21.27 -23.86
C SER A 163 5.38 -20.53 -22.97
N LEU A 164 4.90 -19.76 -21.99
CA LEU A 164 5.75 -19.03 -21.05
C LEU A 164 6.11 -19.84 -19.78
N VAL A 165 5.30 -20.86 -19.43
CA VAL A 165 5.51 -21.74 -18.27
C VAL A 165 6.56 -22.82 -18.57
N GLU A 166 6.47 -23.47 -19.73
CA GLU A 166 7.28 -24.66 -20.06
C GLU A 166 8.78 -24.34 -20.29
N LEU A 167 9.13 -23.09 -20.61
CA LEU A 167 10.53 -22.65 -20.79
C LEU A 167 11.24 -22.23 -19.50
N ALA A 168 10.57 -22.27 -18.34
CA ALA A 168 11.23 -22.13 -17.04
C ALA A 168 11.85 -23.46 -16.56
N ALA A 169 11.43 -24.60 -17.13
CA ALA A 169 11.85 -25.94 -16.72
C ALA A 169 12.89 -26.60 -17.65
N SER A 170 12.97 -26.19 -18.92
CA SER A 170 13.85 -26.81 -19.92
C SER A 170 15.12 -25.97 -20.18
N SER A 171 16.28 -26.44 -19.73
CA SER A 171 17.56 -25.72 -19.79
C SER A 171 18.26 -25.69 -21.15
N ALA A 172 17.60 -26.11 -22.24
CA ALA A 172 18.26 -26.37 -23.53
C ALA A 172 17.99 -25.32 -24.62
N VAL A 173 17.00 -24.43 -24.45
CA VAL A 173 16.77 -23.32 -25.38
C VAL A 173 17.05 -22.01 -24.69
N ALA A 174 17.74 -21.10 -25.39
CA ALA A 174 17.93 -19.72 -24.96
C ALA A 174 16.58 -19.16 -24.43
N PRO A 175 16.43 -18.94 -23.11
CA PRO A 175 15.15 -18.61 -22.47
C PRO A 175 14.50 -17.30 -22.97
N GLY A 176 15.18 -16.58 -23.86
CA GLY A 176 14.75 -15.34 -24.49
C GLY A 176 13.91 -15.50 -25.76
N GLY A 177 13.90 -16.64 -26.45
CA GLY A 177 13.27 -16.77 -27.78
C GLY A 177 11.78 -16.40 -27.80
N VAL A 178 10.97 -17.01 -26.92
CA VAL A 178 9.52 -16.74 -26.84
C VAL A 178 9.23 -15.32 -26.35
N VAL A 179 9.96 -14.84 -25.33
CA VAL A 179 9.80 -13.47 -24.83
C VAL A 179 10.15 -12.44 -25.91
N GLN A 180 11.20 -12.69 -26.70
CA GLN A 180 11.58 -11.86 -27.83
C GLN A 180 10.53 -11.90 -28.93
N LEU A 181 9.98 -13.08 -29.25
CA LEU A 181 8.91 -13.24 -30.22
C LEU A 181 7.66 -12.45 -29.80
N LEU A 182 7.18 -12.63 -28.56
CA LEU A 182 6.04 -11.87 -28.03
C LEU A 182 6.33 -10.37 -27.98
N THR A 183 7.54 -9.97 -27.59
CA THR A 183 7.97 -8.57 -27.58
C THR A 183 7.99 -7.99 -29.00
N LYS A 184 8.43 -8.74 -30.00
CA LYS A 184 8.38 -8.31 -31.41
C LYS A 184 6.94 -8.16 -31.88
N LEU A 185 6.08 -9.14 -31.58
CA LEU A 185 4.70 -9.17 -32.05
C LEU A 185 3.81 -8.11 -31.38
N VAL A 186 4.04 -7.80 -30.10
CA VAL A 186 3.28 -6.76 -29.37
C VAL A 186 3.60 -5.35 -29.86
N HIS A 187 4.81 -5.10 -30.35
CA HIS A 187 5.22 -3.81 -30.93
C HIS A 187 4.98 -3.72 -32.44
N ASN A 188 4.57 -4.81 -33.10
CA ASN A 188 4.23 -4.79 -34.52
C ASN A 188 2.85 -4.12 -34.71
N SER A 189 2.83 -2.97 -35.39
CA SER A 189 1.61 -2.20 -35.66
C SER A 189 0.62 -2.92 -36.58
N ALA A 190 1.07 -3.92 -37.35
CA ALA A 190 0.19 -4.77 -38.15
C ALA A 190 -0.58 -5.81 -37.31
N THR A 191 -0.13 -6.09 -36.08
CA THR A 191 -0.82 -6.99 -35.17
C THR A 191 -2.10 -6.34 -34.65
N GLN A 192 -3.21 -7.08 -34.65
CA GLN A 192 -4.49 -6.56 -34.18
C GLN A 192 -4.44 -6.16 -32.69
N PRO A 193 -5.12 -5.06 -32.28
CA PRO A 193 -5.04 -4.52 -30.92
C PRO A 193 -5.33 -5.55 -29.81
N HIS A 194 -6.38 -6.35 -29.97
CA HIS A 194 -6.75 -7.39 -28.98
C HIS A 194 -5.65 -8.45 -28.80
N VAL A 195 -4.93 -8.81 -29.87
CA VAL A 195 -3.81 -9.76 -29.81
C VAL A 195 -2.62 -9.11 -29.11
N ARG A 196 -2.34 -7.84 -29.41
CA ARG A 196 -1.29 -7.08 -28.72
C ARG A 196 -1.56 -7.00 -27.22
N ILE A 197 -2.82 -6.81 -26.82
CA ILE A 197 -3.23 -6.80 -25.41
C ILE A 197 -2.97 -8.16 -24.75
N VAL A 198 -3.32 -9.28 -25.40
CA VAL A 198 -3.03 -10.63 -24.86
C VAL A 198 -1.52 -10.82 -24.65
N PHE A 199 -0.69 -10.43 -25.62
CA PHE A 199 0.76 -10.53 -25.49
C PHE A 199 1.32 -9.59 -24.41
N ALA A 200 0.82 -8.36 -24.33
CA ALA A 200 1.21 -7.40 -23.32
C ALA A 200 0.89 -7.92 -21.92
N LYS A 201 -0.34 -8.39 -21.70
CA LYS A 201 -0.80 -9.00 -20.45
C LYS A 201 0.15 -10.11 -20.00
N ALA A 202 0.47 -11.05 -20.90
CA ALA A 202 1.34 -12.18 -20.57
C ALA A 202 2.78 -11.74 -20.23
N LEU A 203 3.32 -10.75 -20.95
CA LEU A 203 4.64 -10.18 -20.66
C LEU A 203 4.67 -9.44 -19.32
N LEU A 204 3.61 -8.68 -19.00
CA LEU A 204 3.48 -7.94 -17.75
C LEU A 204 3.30 -8.89 -16.55
N ASP A 205 2.48 -9.93 -16.67
CA ASP A 205 2.31 -10.96 -15.64
C ASP A 205 3.63 -11.71 -15.37
N ARG A 206 4.37 -12.07 -16.43
CA ARG A 206 5.71 -12.66 -16.29
C ARG A 206 6.68 -11.72 -15.58
N ALA A 207 6.70 -10.43 -15.92
CA ALA A 207 7.54 -9.45 -15.26
C ALA A 207 7.17 -9.31 -13.77
N ASN A 208 5.87 -9.29 -13.47
CA ASN A 208 5.37 -9.28 -12.09
C ASN A 208 5.84 -10.51 -11.30
N LYS A 209 5.69 -11.72 -11.85
CA LYS A 209 6.14 -12.97 -11.22
C LYS A 209 7.65 -12.99 -10.98
N LYS A 210 8.45 -12.54 -11.96
CA LYS A 210 9.90 -12.42 -11.82
C LYS A 210 10.30 -11.38 -10.76
N GLY A 211 9.64 -10.23 -10.73
CA GLY A 211 9.85 -9.20 -9.72
C GLY A 211 9.51 -9.70 -8.32
N ALA A 212 8.36 -10.36 -8.15
CA ALA A 212 7.95 -10.95 -6.88
C ALA A 212 8.95 -12.02 -6.39
N HIS A 213 9.46 -12.85 -7.30
CA HIS A 213 10.50 -13.84 -6.97
C HIS A 213 11.80 -13.15 -6.53
N ALA A 214 12.29 -12.15 -7.26
CA ALA A 214 13.48 -11.39 -6.87
C ALA A 214 13.30 -10.70 -5.50
N ILE A 215 12.10 -10.18 -5.18
CA ILE A 215 11.79 -9.64 -3.85
C ILE A 215 11.89 -10.74 -2.77
N SER A 216 11.40 -11.94 -3.05
CA SER A 216 11.46 -13.07 -2.10
C SER A 216 12.90 -13.52 -1.82
N GLU A 217 13.80 -13.34 -2.78
CA GLU A 217 15.24 -13.61 -2.64
C GLU A 217 16.03 -12.43 -2.04
N GLY A 218 15.37 -11.30 -1.78
CA GLY A 218 16.01 -10.08 -1.28
C GLY A 218 16.75 -9.26 -2.36
N GLU A 219 16.59 -9.61 -3.64
CA GLU A 219 17.20 -8.93 -4.79
C GLU A 219 16.35 -7.73 -5.27
N TYR A 220 16.17 -6.72 -4.42
CA TYR A 220 15.25 -5.61 -4.72
C TYR A 220 15.65 -4.74 -5.92
N ASN A 221 16.95 -4.62 -6.23
CA ASN A 221 17.43 -3.93 -7.42
C ASN A 221 16.98 -4.64 -8.70
N ARG A 222 17.18 -5.96 -8.75
CA ARG A 222 16.75 -6.80 -9.86
C ARG A 222 15.24 -6.79 -10.01
N ALA A 223 14.51 -6.82 -8.89
CA ALA A 223 13.06 -6.69 -8.92
C ALA A 223 12.61 -5.38 -9.58
N ALA A 224 13.22 -4.24 -9.20
CA ALA A 224 12.93 -2.95 -9.80
C ALA A 224 13.25 -2.93 -11.32
N GLU A 225 14.44 -3.39 -11.71
CA GLU A 225 14.88 -3.44 -13.11
C GLU A 225 13.89 -4.23 -13.99
N VAL A 226 13.53 -5.46 -13.59
CA VAL A 226 12.61 -6.32 -14.35
C VAL A 226 11.24 -5.67 -14.53
N THR A 227 10.77 -4.94 -13.52
CA THR A 227 9.48 -4.27 -13.60
C THR A 227 9.51 -2.95 -14.38
N ASP A 228 10.62 -2.19 -14.29
CA ASP A 228 10.83 -0.94 -15.01
C ASP A 228 11.02 -1.16 -16.51
N GLU A 229 11.67 -2.25 -16.92
CA GLU A 229 11.80 -2.68 -18.33
C GLU A 229 10.46 -2.79 -19.06
N ARG A 230 9.35 -2.90 -18.33
CA ARG A 230 7.99 -3.04 -18.90
C ARG A 230 7.08 -1.85 -18.62
N ALA A 231 7.60 -0.75 -18.08
CA ALA A 231 6.81 0.45 -17.78
C ALA A 231 6.18 1.08 -19.04
N GLU A 232 6.90 1.11 -20.17
CA GLU A 232 6.36 1.62 -21.44
C GLU A 232 5.23 0.73 -21.99
N LEU A 233 5.41 -0.60 -21.90
CA LEU A 233 4.40 -1.57 -22.33
C LEU A 233 3.12 -1.45 -21.48
N ARG A 234 3.26 -1.21 -20.17
CA ARG A 234 2.14 -0.95 -19.26
C ARG A 234 1.33 0.28 -19.68
N SER A 235 2.00 1.39 -19.99
CA SER A 235 1.32 2.61 -20.44
C SER A 235 0.61 2.38 -21.77
N SER A 236 1.25 1.65 -22.69
CA SER A 236 0.70 1.35 -24.01
C SER A 236 -0.54 0.45 -23.94
N VAL A 237 -0.53 -0.59 -23.09
CA VAL A 237 -1.68 -1.51 -22.99
C VAL A 237 -2.91 -0.81 -22.40
N LEU A 238 -2.72 0.15 -21.48
CA LEU A 238 -3.81 0.95 -20.91
C LEU A 238 -4.48 1.86 -21.96
N GLU A 239 -3.71 2.34 -22.94
CA GLU A 239 -4.27 3.06 -24.09
C GLU A 239 -5.06 2.10 -25.00
N TRP A 240 -4.52 0.91 -25.30
CA TRP A 240 -5.16 -0.03 -26.22
C TRP A 240 -6.48 -0.60 -25.69
N VAL A 241 -6.61 -0.82 -24.38
CA VAL A 241 -7.88 -1.30 -23.78
C VAL A 241 -8.99 -0.25 -23.76
N CYS A 242 -8.71 1.00 -24.15
CA CYS A 242 -9.75 2.01 -24.33
C CYS A 242 -10.53 1.83 -25.65
N ASP A 243 -10.07 0.96 -26.57
CA ASP A 243 -10.82 0.60 -27.76
C ASP A 243 -12.09 -0.17 -27.39
N PRO A 244 -13.29 0.22 -27.88
CA PRO A 244 -14.54 -0.49 -27.61
C PRO A 244 -14.51 -1.98 -27.96
N LEU A 245 -13.72 -2.39 -28.95
CA LEU A 245 -13.56 -3.80 -29.32
C LEU A 245 -12.73 -4.61 -28.30
N CYS A 246 -12.06 -3.94 -27.38
CA CYS A 246 -11.20 -4.53 -26.36
C CYS A 246 -11.77 -4.41 -24.94
N GLU A 247 -12.99 -3.87 -24.78
CA GLU A 247 -13.60 -3.61 -23.46
C GLU A 247 -13.65 -4.87 -22.57
N GLY A 248 -13.94 -6.03 -23.15
CA GLY A 248 -13.96 -7.31 -22.43
C GLY A 248 -12.61 -7.74 -21.83
N LEU A 249 -11.49 -7.21 -22.34
CA LEU A 249 -10.14 -7.50 -21.84
C LEU A 249 -9.71 -6.57 -20.71
N LYS A 250 -10.39 -5.43 -20.52
CA LYS A 250 -10.03 -4.39 -19.55
C LYS A 250 -9.89 -4.92 -18.11
N PRO A 251 -10.82 -5.71 -17.56
CA PRO A 251 -10.70 -6.17 -16.17
C PRO A 251 -9.43 -6.98 -15.91
N SER A 252 -9.05 -7.85 -16.85
CA SER A 252 -7.86 -8.68 -16.72
C SER A 252 -6.57 -7.87 -16.87
N VAL A 253 -6.58 -6.83 -17.71
CA VAL A 253 -5.45 -5.90 -17.85
C VAL A 253 -5.29 -5.05 -16.59
N ASP A 254 -6.39 -4.54 -16.03
CA ASP A 254 -6.36 -3.74 -14.79
C ASP A 254 -5.83 -4.57 -13.60
N GLU A 255 -6.18 -5.86 -13.52
CA GLU A 255 -5.67 -6.79 -12.52
C GLU A 255 -4.14 -6.96 -12.61
N VAL A 256 -3.63 -7.32 -13.80
CA VAL A 256 -2.19 -7.54 -14.01
C VAL A 256 -1.40 -6.25 -13.80
N ASN A 257 -1.93 -5.11 -14.26
CA ASN A 257 -1.30 -3.81 -14.05
C ASN A 257 -1.25 -3.42 -12.58
N SER A 258 -2.32 -3.65 -11.83
CA SER A 258 -2.35 -3.38 -10.38
C SER A 258 -1.36 -4.27 -9.64
N ALA A 259 -1.27 -5.56 -9.99
CA ALA A 259 -0.30 -6.48 -9.42
C ALA A 259 1.15 -6.05 -9.71
N LEU A 260 1.45 -5.71 -10.97
CA LEU A 260 2.77 -5.24 -11.37
C LEU A 260 3.15 -3.93 -10.65
N LEU A 261 2.20 -2.97 -10.55
CA LEU A 261 2.42 -1.72 -9.83
C LEU A 261 2.73 -1.96 -8.35
N ASN A 262 2.00 -2.87 -7.70
CA ASN A 262 2.28 -3.23 -6.31
C ASN A 262 3.69 -3.81 -6.16
N THR A 263 4.12 -4.69 -7.07
CA THR A 263 5.47 -5.26 -7.07
C THR A 263 6.54 -4.20 -7.29
N MET A 264 6.33 -3.26 -8.23
CA MET A 264 7.21 -2.11 -8.47
C MET A 264 7.38 -1.25 -7.22
N CYS A 265 6.27 -0.87 -6.59
CA CYS A 265 6.26 -0.06 -5.38
C CYS A 265 6.97 -0.80 -4.24
N LEU A 266 6.67 -2.08 -4.04
CA LEU A 266 7.31 -2.91 -3.02
C LEU A 266 8.84 -2.98 -3.22
N ALA A 267 9.29 -3.25 -4.45
CA ALA A 267 10.71 -3.30 -4.77
C ALA A 267 11.41 -1.97 -4.50
N SER A 268 10.81 -0.86 -4.95
CA SER A 268 11.35 0.49 -4.76
C SER A 268 11.52 0.84 -3.27
N VAL A 269 10.47 0.64 -2.47
CA VAL A 269 10.52 0.95 -1.04
C VAL A 269 11.49 0.02 -0.29
N LYS A 270 11.52 -1.28 -0.62
CA LYS A 270 12.48 -2.22 -0.01
C LYS A 270 13.93 -1.87 -0.35
N LYS A 271 14.20 -1.42 -1.58
CA LYS A 271 15.51 -0.90 -2.01
C LYS A 271 15.91 0.33 -1.20
N LEU A 272 15.01 1.29 -1.00
CA LEU A 272 15.26 2.48 -0.17
C LEU A 272 15.53 2.09 1.29
N LEU A 273 14.75 1.17 1.87
CA LEU A 273 14.99 0.66 3.21
C LEU A 273 16.37 0.00 3.34
N GLN A 274 16.72 -0.88 2.40
CA GLN A 274 18.01 -1.56 2.40
C GLN A 274 19.17 -0.58 2.27
N ARG A 275 19.08 0.38 1.34
CA ARG A 275 20.11 1.41 1.15
C ARG A 275 20.24 2.32 2.35
N GLY A 276 19.12 2.75 2.95
CA GLY A 276 19.12 3.58 4.15
C GLY A 276 19.77 2.89 5.35
N LYS A 277 19.49 1.59 5.54
CA LYS A 277 20.15 0.78 6.57
C LYS A 277 21.65 0.63 6.33
N ALA A 278 22.04 0.35 5.08
CA ALA A 278 23.45 0.23 4.71
C ALA A 278 24.21 1.55 4.94
N LEU A 279 23.68 2.68 4.47
CA LEU A 279 24.25 4.01 4.70
C LEU A 279 24.41 4.34 6.18
N ARG A 280 23.40 4.01 6.99
CA ARG A 280 23.45 4.15 8.44
C ARG A 280 24.58 3.33 9.05
N GLU A 281 24.73 2.06 8.64
CA GLU A 281 25.81 1.20 9.14
C GLU A 281 27.18 1.72 8.71
N GLU A 282 27.32 2.15 7.45
CA GLU A 282 28.53 2.78 6.93
C GLU A 282 28.86 4.12 7.60
N SER A 283 27.87 4.82 8.16
CA SER A 283 28.08 6.11 8.84
C SER A 283 28.77 5.99 10.20
N VAL A 284 28.75 4.78 10.79
CA VAL A 284 29.38 4.49 12.08
C VAL A 284 30.63 3.65 11.81
N ALA A 285 31.70 4.30 11.34
CA ALA A 285 32.99 3.66 11.05
C ALA A 285 33.96 3.78 12.25
N ASP A 286 35.02 2.95 12.27
CA ASP A 286 36.03 2.92 13.35
C ASP A 286 36.75 4.26 13.57
N VAL A 287 36.71 5.16 12.58
CA VAL A 287 37.39 6.48 12.59
C VAL A 287 36.47 7.59 13.14
N GLY A 288 35.18 7.31 13.37
CA GLY A 288 34.19 8.27 13.86
C GLY A 288 32.87 8.23 13.08
N ILE A 289 31.98 9.17 13.41
CA ILE A 289 30.67 9.29 12.76
C ILE A 289 30.81 10.15 11.49
N ASP A 290 30.48 9.57 10.33
CA ASP A 290 30.37 10.28 9.06
C ASP A 290 28.99 10.92 8.93
N MET A 291 28.91 12.21 9.26
CA MET A 291 27.65 12.95 9.26
C MET A 291 27.01 13.09 7.87
N GLU A 292 27.80 13.07 6.79
CA GLU A 292 27.25 13.14 5.43
C GLU A 292 26.41 11.89 5.13
N LYS A 293 26.96 10.71 5.45
CA LYS A 293 26.23 9.44 5.32
C LYS A 293 25.03 9.34 6.26
N VAL A 294 25.09 9.93 7.45
CA VAL A 294 23.93 9.98 8.37
C VAL A 294 22.76 10.72 7.71
N PHE A 295 23.01 11.89 7.11
CA PHE A 295 21.96 12.64 6.44
C PHE A 295 21.49 11.97 5.14
N GLU A 296 22.40 11.37 4.35
CA GLU A 296 22.01 10.58 3.18
C GLU A 296 21.12 9.38 3.56
N ALA A 297 21.44 8.69 4.67
CA ALA A 297 20.61 7.61 5.21
C ALA A 297 19.21 8.12 5.59
N MET A 298 19.14 9.24 6.32
CA MET A 298 17.88 9.86 6.71
C MET A 298 17.03 10.26 5.50
N ASP A 299 17.61 10.91 4.50
CA ASP A 299 16.89 11.35 3.31
C ASP A 299 16.42 10.16 2.47
N THR A 300 17.24 9.11 2.35
CA THR A 300 16.85 7.86 1.68
C THR A 300 15.66 7.19 2.39
N LEU A 301 15.69 7.09 3.73
CA LEU A 301 14.61 6.50 4.51
C LEU A 301 13.33 7.34 4.43
N ARG A 302 13.45 8.68 4.49
CA ARG A 302 12.32 9.61 4.33
C ARG A 302 11.69 9.49 2.95
N LEU A 303 12.49 9.36 1.90
CA LEU A 303 11.99 9.11 0.55
C LEU A 303 11.17 7.82 0.52
N GLY A 304 11.63 6.76 1.19
CA GLY A 304 10.87 5.51 1.33
C GLY A 304 9.51 5.71 2.02
N VAL A 305 9.46 6.52 3.08
CA VAL A 305 8.20 6.85 3.79
C VAL A 305 7.24 7.59 2.86
N VAL A 306 7.74 8.59 2.11
CA VAL A 306 6.93 9.35 1.14
C VAL A 306 6.36 8.43 0.06
N GLU A 307 7.16 7.50 -0.46
CA GLU A 307 6.69 6.53 -1.46
C GLU A 307 5.57 5.61 -0.91
N CYS A 308 5.71 5.10 0.33
CA CYS A 308 4.65 4.35 1.00
C CYS A 308 3.35 5.18 1.12
N GLN A 309 3.45 6.41 1.61
CA GLN A 309 2.30 7.29 1.87
C GLN A 309 1.59 7.71 0.59
N HIS A 310 2.35 8.08 -0.45
CA HIS A 310 1.80 8.49 -1.73
C HIS A 310 0.96 7.37 -2.38
N ARG A 311 1.40 6.12 -2.20
CA ARG A 311 0.74 4.95 -2.79
C ARG A 311 -0.30 4.30 -1.88
N LYS A 312 -0.32 4.65 -0.58
CA LYS A 312 -1.15 4.00 0.46
C LYS A 312 -0.96 2.48 0.49
N LEU A 313 0.25 2.02 0.20
CA LEU A 313 0.63 0.61 0.16
C LEU A 313 1.79 0.36 1.13
N HIS A 314 1.87 -0.86 1.66
CA HIS A 314 3.00 -1.33 2.49
C HIS A 314 3.22 -0.54 3.78
N ILE A 315 2.15 -0.29 4.55
CA ILE A 315 2.19 0.38 5.87
C ILE A 315 3.18 -0.31 6.82
N ASP A 316 3.38 -1.61 6.65
CA ASP A 316 4.36 -2.39 7.41
C ASP A 316 5.81 -1.98 7.13
N ILE A 317 6.14 -1.61 5.90
CA ILE A 317 7.47 -1.13 5.52
C ILE A 317 7.63 0.33 5.93
N GLU A 318 6.57 1.14 5.83
CA GLU A 318 6.55 2.50 6.38
C GLU A 318 6.89 2.49 7.88
N ALA A 319 6.27 1.59 8.64
CA ALA A 319 6.56 1.42 10.06
C ALA A 319 8.05 1.09 10.30
N GLU A 320 8.64 0.19 9.50
CA GLU A 320 10.04 -0.17 9.62
C GLU A 320 10.98 1.01 9.26
N LEU A 321 10.71 1.73 8.17
CA LEU A 321 11.45 2.93 7.76
C LEU A 321 11.45 3.99 8.87
N LEU A 322 10.28 4.25 9.48
CA LEU A 322 10.14 5.20 10.59
C LEU A 322 10.93 4.77 11.82
N SER A 323 10.97 3.46 12.12
CA SER A 323 11.81 2.93 13.21
C SER A 323 13.30 3.14 12.93
N GLU A 324 13.75 2.99 11.68
CA GLU A 324 15.14 3.26 11.30
C GLU A 324 15.48 4.76 11.39
N ILE A 325 14.55 5.65 11.02
CA ILE A 325 14.69 7.11 11.24
C ILE A 325 14.79 7.42 12.74
N GLY A 326 13.94 6.81 13.57
CA GLY A 326 13.99 6.93 15.02
C GLY A 326 15.34 6.50 15.59
N TYR A 327 15.91 5.41 15.07
CA TYR A 327 17.24 4.93 15.46
C TYR A 327 18.34 5.94 15.16
N ILE A 328 18.32 6.56 13.98
CA ILE A 328 19.31 7.60 13.65
C ILE A 328 19.22 8.75 14.64
N TRP A 329 18.02 9.25 14.93
CA TRP A 329 17.83 10.33 15.89
C TRP A 329 18.27 9.96 17.31
N SER A 330 17.87 8.80 17.83
CA SER A 330 18.18 8.41 19.22
C SER A 330 19.61 7.91 19.41
N ASN A 331 20.11 7.08 18.50
CA ASN A 331 21.36 6.33 18.72
C ASN A 331 22.56 7.04 18.11
N ILE A 332 22.40 7.77 17.01
CA ILE A 332 23.51 8.45 16.33
C ILE A 332 23.53 9.93 16.73
N LEU A 333 22.42 10.65 16.50
CA LEU A 333 22.34 12.10 16.71
C LEU A 333 22.05 12.51 18.16
N LYS A 334 21.59 11.57 19.00
CA LYS A 334 21.25 11.78 20.41
C LYS A 334 20.22 12.89 20.64
N VAL A 335 19.19 12.95 19.79
CA VAL A 335 18.09 13.92 19.92
C VAL A 335 16.77 13.19 20.20
N ASP A 336 16.27 13.33 21.43
CA ASP A 336 15.17 12.51 21.94
C ASP A 336 13.81 12.84 21.29
N GLU A 337 13.46 14.11 21.16
CA GLU A 337 12.12 14.52 20.68
C GLU A 337 11.85 14.10 19.21
N PRO A 338 12.75 14.34 18.23
CA PRO A 338 12.59 13.79 16.89
C PRO A 338 12.59 12.26 16.85
N ALA A 339 13.36 11.61 17.73
CA ALA A 339 13.37 10.15 17.81
C ALA A 339 12.02 9.61 18.30
N TYR A 340 11.47 10.18 19.37
CA TYR A 340 10.16 9.83 19.90
C TYR A 340 9.08 9.97 18.84
N ARG A 341 9.02 11.11 18.12
CA ARG A 341 8.03 11.31 17.05
C ARG A 341 8.13 10.25 15.96
N ALA A 342 9.34 9.88 15.54
CA ALA A 342 9.54 8.85 14.53
C ALA A 342 9.14 7.45 15.04
N TYR A 343 9.55 7.08 16.26
CA TYR A 343 9.17 5.78 16.85
C TYR A 343 7.67 5.69 17.15
N HIS A 344 7.05 6.76 17.64
CA HIS A 344 5.62 6.83 17.85
C HIS A 344 4.86 6.63 16.53
N ALA A 345 5.25 7.34 15.47
CA ALA A 345 4.68 7.13 14.14
C ALA A 345 4.86 5.69 13.64
N SER A 346 6.04 5.09 13.85
CA SER A 346 6.32 3.69 13.53
C SER A 346 5.35 2.72 14.25
N VAL A 347 5.13 2.91 15.55
CA VAL A 347 4.17 2.10 16.33
C VAL A 347 2.74 2.29 15.85
N GLN A 348 2.32 3.53 15.55
CA GLN A 348 0.98 3.80 15.00
C GLN A 348 0.76 3.09 13.66
N CYS A 349 1.73 3.14 12.73
CA CYS A 349 1.67 2.40 11.48
C CYS A 349 1.57 0.88 11.71
N ALA A 350 2.35 0.34 12.64
CA ALA A 350 2.31 -1.08 12.99
C ALA A 350 0.95 -1.50 13.57
N LEU A 351 0.36 -0.70 14.46
CA LEU A 351 -0.95 -0.95 15.05
C LEU A 351 -2.11 -0.87 14.04
N ALA A 352 -1.93 -0.10 12.96
CA ALA A 352 -2.90 -0.03 11.86
C ALA A 352 -2.89 -1.28 10.95
N CYS A 353 -1.89 -2.16 11.08
CA CYS A 353 -1.80 -3.38 10.30
C CYS A 353 -2.51 -4.56 11.01
N PRO A 354 -3.16 -5.47 10.27
CA PRO A 354 -3.88 -6.62 10.87
C PRO A 354 -2.96 -7.72 11.42
N ARG A 355 -1.64 -7.59 11.29
CA ARG A 355 -0.65 -8.60 11.70
C ARG A 355 0.12 -8.15 12.94
N MET A 356 0.53 -9.11 13.78
CA MET A 356 1.44 -8.83 14.89
C MET A 356 2.88 -8.78 14.42
N PHE A 357 3.66 -7.86 14.99
CA PHE A 357 5.09 -7.69 14.68
C PHE A 357 5.95 -8.11 15.86
N THR A 358 6.98 -8.90 15.58
CA THR A 358 7.97 -9.37 16.58
C THR A 358 9.41 -8.98 16.21
N GLY A 359 9.58 -8.20 15.14
CA GLY A 359 10.89 -7.79 14.65
C GLY A 359 11.60 -6.79 15.57
N ASN A 360 12.94 -6.78 15.50
CA ASN A 360 13.79 -5.88 16.30
C ASN A 360 13.42 -4.40 16.14
N TRP A 361 13.04 -3.99 14.93
CA TRP A 361 12.63 -2.61 14.66
C TRP A 361 11.37 -2.21 15.44
N PHE A 362 10.42 -3.15 15.61
CA PHE A 362 9.16 -2.89 16.29
C PHE A 362 9.38 -2.85 17.80
N LYS A 363 10.09 -3.84 18.35
CA LYS A 363 10.45 -3.87 19.76
C LYS A 363 11.17 -2.58 20.17
N ARG A 364 12.20 -2.19 19.40
CA ARG A 364 12.95 -0.95 19.63
C ARG A 364 12.04 0.28 19.65
N ALA A 365 11.13 0.41 18.68
CA ALA A 365 10.23 1.54 18.61
C ALA A 365 9.26 1.57 19.81
N ASN A 366 8.70 0.42 20.16
CA ASN A 366 7.78 0.28 21.28
C ASN A 366 8.47 0.62 22.62
N ASP A 367 9.66 0.06 22.86
CA ASP A 367 10.44 0.32 24.08
C ASP A 367 10.82 1.81 24.20
N ALA A 368 11.14 2.48 23.08
CA ALA A 368 11.47 3.90 23.06
C ALA A 368 10.26 4.79 23.37
N VAL A 369 9.08 4.46 22.81
CA VAL A 369 7.82 5.16 23.09
C VAL A 369 7.43 4.99 24.55
N GLU A 370 7.48 3.77 25.08
CA GLU A 370 7.16 3.48 26.48
C GLU A 370 8.10 4.22 27.43
N LYS A 371 9.41 4.21 27.16
CA LYS A 371 10.39 4.94 27.96
C LYS A 371 10.11 6.45 27.98
N HIS A 372 9.74 7.03 26.85
CA HIS A 372 9.43 8.46 26.78
C HIS A 372 8.16 8.80 27.58
N GLN A 373 7.11 8.00 27.44
CA GLN A 373 5.85 8.17 28.20
C GLN A 373 6.06 8.02 29.71
N GLN A 374 6.90 7.07 30.14
CA GLN A 374 7.28 6.93 31.55
C GLN A 374 8.07 8.14 32.06
N ALA A 375 8.96 8.70 31.24
CA ALA A 375 9.72 9.89 31.60
C ALA A 375 8.82 11.13 31.73
N GLU A 376 7.90 11.35 30.80
CA GLU A 376 6.90 12.43 30.88
C GLU A 376 6.01 12.28 32.12
N ALA A 377 5.53 11.07 32.41
CA ALA A 377 4.72 10.81 33.60
C ALA A 377 5.51 11.08 34.90
N ALA A 378 6.79 10.72 34.94
CA ALA A 378 7.65 10.99 36.09
C ALA A 378 7.95 12.49 36.25
N GLU A 379 8.15 13.23 35.14
CA GLU A 379 8.34 14.67 35.18
C GLU A 379 7.07 15.40 35.63
N GLU A 380 5.90 14.99 35.14
CA GLU A 380 4.61 15.51 35.58
C GLU A 380 4.38 15.23 37.07
N GLN A 381 4.74 14.03 37.54
CA GLN A 381 4.68 13.71 38.97
C GLN A 381 5.62 14.58 39.81
N ARG A 382 6.85 14.85 39.32
CA ARG A 382 7.79 15.77 39.98
C ARG A 382 7.27 17.20 40.04
N LYS A 383 6.76 17.73 38.92
CA LYS A 383 6.13 19.06 38.87
C LYS A 383 4.98 19.16 39.86
N ASN A 384 4.14 18.12 39.94
CA ASN A 384 3.06 18.07 40.91
C ASN A 384 3.59 18.04 42.35
N ILE A 385 4.63 17.26 42.66
CA ILE A 385 5.27 17.28 43.99
C ILE A 385 5.82 18.67 44.32
N ASP A 386 6.53 19.32 43.40
CA ASP A 386 7.12 20.64 43.61
C ASP A 386 6.05 21.70 43.87
N VAL A 387 4.95 21.69 43.09
CA VAL A 387 3.80 22.56 43.30
C VAL A 387 3.17 22.30 44.67
N HIS A 388 2.97 21.04 45.04
CA HIS A 388 2.43 20.67 46.34
C HIS A 388 3.35 21.10 47.49
N GLU A 389 4.66 20.96 47.35
CA GLU A 389 5.64 21.37 48.35
C GLU A 389 5.69 22.89 48.50
N ALA A 390 5.63 23.64 47.39
CA ALA A 390 5.55 25.09 47.41
C ALA A 390 4.29 25.58 48.13
N ILE A 391 3.13 24.96 47.85
CA ILE A 391 1.88 25.24 48.57
C ILE A 391 2.04 24.91 50.05
N ARG A 392 2.61 23.75 50.41
CA ARG A 392 2.84 23.36 51.81
C ARG A 392 3.76 24.33 52.55
N LYS A 393 4.83 24.82 51.91
CA LYS A 393 5.70 25.88 52.46
C LYS A 393 4.92 27.18 52.68
N SER A 394 4.07 27.58 51.73
CA SER A 394 3.20 28.76 51.88
C SER A 394 2.16 28.63 53.00
N LEU A 395 1.80 27.40 53.36
CA LEU A 395 0.88 27.05 54.44
C LEU A 395 1.59 26.77 55.78
N ALA A 396 2.93 26.85 55.85
CA ALA A 396 3.67 26.39 57.02
C ALA A 396 3.25 27.07 58.33
N SER A 397 2.99 28.39 58.30
CA SER A 397 2.50 29.13 59.48
C SER A 397 1.09 28.73 59.88
N GLU A 398 0.20 28.54 58.90
CA GLU A 398 -1.19 28.12 59.10
C GLU A 398 -1.24 26.69 59.67
N LEU A 399 -0.43 25.78 59.14
CA LEU A 399 -0.31 24.39 59.63
C LEU A 399 0.35 24.32 61.02
N ALA A 400 1.37 25.14 61.29
CA ALA A 400 1.98 25.23 62.62
C ALA A 400 0.98 25.76 63.65
N THR A 401 0.15 26.73 63.28
CA THR A 401 -0.91 27.26 64.14
C THR A 401 -1.98 26.21 64.40
N LEU A 402 -2.40 25.48 63.36
CA LEU A 402 -3.35 24.37 63.48
C LEU A 402 -2.82 23.29 64.43
N ALA A 403 -1.53 22.92 64.32
CA ALA A 403 -0.89 21.96 65.21
C ALA A 403 -0.76 22.47 66.66
N ALA A 404 -0.42 23.75 66.85
CA ALA A 404 -0.30 24.35 68.18
C ALA A 404 -1.66 24.48 68.91
N LYS A 405 -2.75 24.61 68.15
CA LYS A 405 -4.14 24.62 68.68
C LYS A 405 -4.73 23.23 68.84
N ASN A 406 -3.99 22.19 68.45
CA ASN A 406 -4.40 20.81 68.55
C ASN A 406 -4.13 20.20 69.95
N THR A 407 -4.57 20.88 71.00
CA THR A 407 -4.35 20.50 72.40
C THR A 407 -5.50 19.69 72.98
N SER A 408 -6.73 19.99 72.56
CA SER A 408 -7.95 19.26 72.92
C SER A 408 -8.96 19.33 71.78
N ILE A 409 -9.96 18.45 71.79
CA ILE A 409 -11.05 18.44 70.80
C ILE A 409 -11.82 19.78 70.81
N GLU A 410 -11.97 20.42 71.98
CA GLU A 410 -12.61 21.72 72.14
C GLU A 410 -11.77 22.83 71.51
N ASP A 411 -10.47 22.87 71.81
CA ASP A 411 -9.57 23.92 71.32
C ASP A 411 -9.44 23.89 69.79
N ILE A 412 -9.28 22.71 69.20
CA ILE A 412 -9.12 22.56 67.76
C ILE A 412 -10.42 22.86 67.01
N LEU A 413 -11.58 22.45 67.54
CA LEU A 413 -12.88 22.76 66.93
C LEU A 413 -13.18 24.26 67.02
N THR A 414 -12.90 24.89 68.17
CA THR A 414 -13.04 26.34 68.35
C THR A 414 -12.17 27.07 67.34
N HIS A 415 -10.89 26.69 67.22
CA HIS A 415 -9.97 27.32 66.28
C HIS A 415 -10.41 27.15 64.83
N VAL A 416 -10.75 25.93 64.40
CA VAL A 416 -11.12 25.65 63.00
C VAL A 416 -12.38 26.40 62.57
N THR A 417 -13.40 26.43 63.43
CA THR A 417 -14.70 27.05 63.11
C THR A 417 -14.73 28.57 63.21
N THR A 418 -13.80 29.17 63.97
CA THR A 418 -13.64 30.62 64.07
C THR A 418 -12.67 31.18 63.04
N THR A 419 -11.64 30.42 62.66
CA THR A 419 -10.53 30.89 61.83
C THR A 419 -10.75 30.61 60.34
N TYR A 420 -11.31 29.44 59.99
CA TYR A 420 -11.48 29.05 58.60
C TYR A 420 -12.95 29.13 58.17
N PRO A 421 -13.25 29.71 56.99
CA PRO A 421 -14.62 29.90 56.53
C PRO A 421 -15.26 28.57 56.07
N GLY A 422 -15.76 27.80 57.03
CA GLY A 422 -16.63 26.63 56.79
C GLY A 422 -17.95 26.86 57.52
N ARG A 423 -19.09 26.75 56.83
CA ARG A 423 -20.44 27.17 57.27
C ARG A 423 -21.01 26.37 58.47
N VAL A 424 -20.35 26.37 59.62
CA VAL A 424 -20.87 25.84 60.88
C VAL A 424 -20.67 26.91 61.94
N ALA A 425 -21.74 27.61 62.32
CA ALA A 425 -21.71 28.53 63.44
C ALA A 425 -21.36 27.75 64.72
N PHE A 426 -20.14 27.94 65.22
CA PHE A 426 -19.63 27.31 66.44
C PHE A 426 -20.57 27.54 67.64
N ASP A 427 -21.15 28.75 67.72
CA ASP A 427 -22.07 29.17 68.79
C ASP A 427 -23.35 28.33 68.88
N LYS A 428 -23.77 27.68 67.79
CA LYS A 428 -24.94 26.79 67.78
C LYS A 428 -24.65 25.44 68.46
N TYR A 429 -23.39 25.16 68.78
CA TYR A 429 -22.91 23.89 69.30
C TYR A 429 -21.94 24.04 70.48
N ASN A 430 -21.96 25.18 71.18
CA ASN A 430 -21.14 25.40 72.37
C ASN A 430 -21.77 24.66 73.58
N PRO A 431 -21.10 23.66 74.19
CA PRO A 431 -21.67 22.88 75.28
C PRO A 431 -21.86 23.66 76.58
N THR A 432 -21.28 24.86 76.74
CA THR A 432 -21.63 25.76 77.86
C THR A 432 -23.09 26.24 77.82
N ARG A 433 -23.79 26.12 76.69
CA ARG A 433 -25.21 26.50 76.53
C ARG A 433 -26.20 25.33 76.56
N HIS A 434 -25.72 24.08 76.50
CA HIS A 434 -26.58 22.90 76.39
C HIS A 434 -26.09 21.83 77.37
N GLY A 435 -26.74 21.71 78.54
CA GLY A 435 -26.35 20.85 79.67
C GLY A 435 -26.45 19.34 79.45
N LEU A 436 -25.79 18.82 78.41
CA LEU A 436 -25.51 17.39 78.20
C LEU A 436 -24.00 17.15 78.30
N GLY A 437 -23.60 15.90 78.58
CA GLY A 437 -22.19 15.50 78.74
C GLY A 437 -21.31 16.02 77.59
N LYS A 438 -20.21 16.68 77.95
CA LYS A 438 -19.37 17.48 77.04
C LYS A 438 -18.89 16.68 75.81
N ASP A 439 -18.56 15.41 75.99
CA ASP A 439 -17.83 14.62 74.99
C ASP A 439 -18.70 14.20 73.79
N ALA A 440 -19.93 13.74 74.04
CA ALA A 440 -20.88 13.37 72.97
C ALA A 440 -21.27 14.57 72.10
N HIS A 441 -21.21 15.78 72.65
CA HIS A 441 -21.53 17.02 71.94
C HIS A 441 -20.40 17.42 70.98
N TYR A 442 -19.14 17.39 71.45
CA TYR A 442 -17.98 17.69 70.61
C TYR A 442 -17.84 16.67 69.47
N LEU A 443 -18.14 15.38 69.68
CA LEU A 443 -18.11 14.37 68.62
C LEU A 443 -19.12 14.64 67.50
N LYS A 444 -20.34 15.05 67.85
CA LYS A 444 -21.38 15.39 66.86
C LYS A 444 -20.99 16.62 66.04
N LEU A 445 -20.39 17.62 66.69
CA LEU A 445 -19.85 18.80 66.03
C LEU A 445 -18.65 18.43 65.12
N LEU A 446 -17.74 17.60 65.60
CA LEU A 446 -16.57 17.12 64.88
C LEU A 446 -16.94 16.44 63.56
N LYS A 447 -17.87 15.48 63.57
CA LYS A 447 -18.36 14.81 62.35
C LYS A 447 -18.95 15.79 61.33
N LYS A 448 -19.66 16.81 61.81
CA LYS A 448 -20.28 17.84 60.95
C LYS A 448 -19.25 18.81 60.37
N VAL A 449 -18.25 19.20 61.16
CA VAL A 449 -17.14 20.04 60.71
C VAL A 449 -16.28 19.30 59.69
N VAL A 450 -15.88 18.05 59.97
CA VAL A 450 -15.13 17.18 59.04
C VAL A 450 -15.83 17.07 57.67
N GLY A 451 -17.15 16.85 57.66
CA GLY A 451 -17.92 16.78 56.42
C GLY A 451 -17.80 18.03 55.55
N ASN A 452 -17.70 19.23 56.15
CA ASN A 452 -17.62 20.49 55.40
C ASN A 452 -16.22 20.79 54.84
N PHE A 453 -15.17 20.28 55.47
CA PHE A 453 -13.78 20.47 55.03
C PHE A 453 -13.28 19.31 54.14
N HIS A 454 -14.09 18.28 53.91
CA HIS A 454 -13.73 17.12 53.11
C HIS A 454 -13.48 17.47 51.63
N ALA A 455 -12.50 16.81 51.01
CA ALA A 455 -12.03 17.08 49.63
C ALA A 455 -13.16 17.10 48.58
N ASN A 456 -14.17 16.25 48.73
CA ASN A 456 -15.33 16.17 47.83
C ASN A 456 -16.20 17.44 47.82
N ASN A 457 -16.15 18.25 48.89
CA ASN A 457 -16.94 19.48 49.04
C ASN A 457 -16.14 20.76 48.71
N THR A 458 -14.87 20.61 48.33
CA THR A 458 -13.92 21.71 48.13
C THR A 458 -13.39 21.82 46.70
N THR A 459 -13.96 21.06 45.76
CA THR A 459 -13.52 20.95 44.36
C THR A 459 -13.52 22.27 43.59
N THR A 460 -14.30 23.27 44.02
CA THR A 460 -14.33 24.62 43.41
C THR A 460 -13.38 25.62 44.08
N GLN A 461 -12.64 25.23 45.11
CA GLN A 461 -11.71 26.09 45.85
C GLN A 461 -10.31 26.09 45.23
N THR A 462 -9.47 27.07 45.59
CA THR A 462 -8.08 27.12 45.11
C THR A 462 -7.24 25.96 45.64
N PRO A 463 -6.17 25.53 44.94
CA PRO A 463 -5.31 24.42 45.38
C PRO A 463 -4.73 24.60 46.80
N LYS A 464 -4.41 25.85 47.17
CA LYS A 464 -3.96 26.19 48.53
C LYS A 464 -5.03 25.91 49.58
N VAL A 465 -6.29 26.30 49.32
CA VAL A 465 -7.42 26.08 50.24
C VAL A 465 -7.77 24.59 50.34
N GLN A 466 -7.76 23.87 49.22
CA GLN A 466 -8.02 22.44 49.20
C GLN A 466 -6.99 21.66 50.05
N MET A 467 -5.70 22.00 49.92
CA MET A 467 -4.64 21.36 50.71
C MET A 467 -4.79 21.65 52.21
N LEU A 468 -5.06 22.91 52.58
CA LEU A 468 -5.32 23.29 53.97
C LEU A 468 -6.55 22.55 54.55
N TYR A 469 -7.63 22.46 53.79
CA TYR A 469 -8.86 21.79 54.22
C TYR A 469 -8.67 20.28 54.34
N GLY A 470 -7.85 19.68 53.47
CA GLY A 470 -7.41 18.29 53.60
C GLY A 470 -6.63 18.04 54.89
N GLU A 471 -5.71 18.94 55.26
CA GLU A 471 -4.96 18.85 56.52
C GLU A 471 -5.86 19.06 57.76
N ILE A 472 -6.80 20.01 57.72
CA ILE A 472 -7.83 20.18 58.77
C ILE A 472 -8.65 18.90 58.93
N THR A 473 -9.14 18.35 57.81
CA THR A 473 -9.93 17.10 57.79
C THR A 473 -9.15 15.95 58.41
N ARG A 474 -7.85 15.81 58.08
CA ARG A 474 -6.96 14.79 58.64
C ARG A 474 -6.83 14.93 60.16
N VAL A 475 -6.51 16.14 60.65
CA VAL A 475 -6.36 16.41 62.09
C VAL A 475 -7.65 16.08 62.85
N LEU A 476 -8.80 16.55 62.36
CA LEU A 476 -10.09 16.32 63.00
C LEU A 476 -10.53 14.85 62.95
N THR A 477 -10.20 14.12 61.88
CA THR A 477 -10.54 12.69 61.75
C THR A 477 -9.76 11.82 62.74
N ASN A 478 -8.56 12.22 63.15
CA ASN A 478 -7.78 11.49 64.16
C ASN A 478 -8.50 11.41 65.51
N TYR A 479 -9.23 12.46 65.91
CA TYR A 479 -10.06 12.42 67.13
C TYR A 479 -11.24 11.47 67.02
N ILE A 480 -11.87 11.37 65.84
CA ILE A 480 -12.97 10.40 65.59
C ILE A 480 -12.44 8.96 65.69
N ASN A 481 -11.23 8.71 65.21
CA ASN A 481 -10.64 7.38 65.18
C ASN A 481 -10.05 6.95 66.53
N ALA A 482 -9.52 7.89 67.33
CA ALA A 482 -9.00 7.61 68.66
C ALA A 482 -10.10 7.18 69.65
N GLU A 483 -11.31 7.71 69.51
CA GLU A 483 -12.45 7.34 70.36
C GLU A 483 -12.96 5.91 70.07
N LYS A 484 -12.92 5.47 68.80
CA LYS A 484 -13.26 4.10 68.39
C LYS A 484 -12.31 3.00 68.89
N GLN A 485 -11.15 3.38 69.43
CA GLN A 485 -10.17 2.44 70.01
C GLN A 485 -10.28 2.33 71.53
N CYS A 486 -11.12 3.15 72.17
CA CYS A 486 -11.37 3.16 73.62
C CYS A 486 -12.74 2.58 74.00
N ASP A 487 -13.57 2.22 73.01
CA ASP A 487 -14.75 1.34 73.12
C ASP A 487 -14.35 -0.09 72.71
#